data_AF-A0A2V6FFY8-F1
#
_entry.id   AF-A0A2V6FFY8-F1
#
_cell.length_a   1.000
_cell.length_b   1.000
_cell.length_c   1.000
_cell.angle_alpha   90.00
_cell.angle_beta   90.00
_cell.angle_gamma   90.00
#
_symmetry.space_group_name_H-M   'P 1'
#
loop_
_entity.id
_entity.type
_entity.pdbx_description
1 polymer ?
#
loop_
_entity_poly.entity_id
_entity_poly.type
_entity_poly.pdbx_seq_one_letter_code
_entity_poly.pdbx_strand_id
1 'polypeptide(L)'
;ERLLRSVSQLDYPRDRLQIQVLDDSTDDTREITANCAAELRERGFDVELIHRTNRTGFKAGALERGLATARGEFVCILDADFVPPPHLLRKTVDFFTDPGDVSRWSSCSRTNRALP
;
A
#
# COMPACT_ATOMS: atom_id res chain seq x y z
N GLU A 1 -0.88 2.73 -14.02
CA GLU A 1 -1.49 4.07 -13.89
C GLU A 1 -2.79 4.10 -13.07
N ARG A 2 -3.83 3.34 -13.43
CA ARG A 2 -5.18 3.46 -12.84
C ARG A 2 -5.22 3.31 -11.32
N LEU A 3 -4.50 2.33 -10.75
CA LEU A 3 -4.41 2.13 -9.30
C LEU A 3 -3.72 3.31 -8.60
N LEU A 4 -2.58 3.79 -9.10
CA LEU A 4 -1.85 4.89 -8.45
C LEU A 4 -2.66 6.19 -8.44
N ARG A 5 -3.45 6.42 -9.51
CA ARG A 5 -4.40 7.54 -9.55
C ARG A 5 -5.50 7.39 -8.51
N SER A 6 -6.09 6.20 -8.34
CA SER A 6 -7.16 5.99 -7.36
C SER A 6 -6.68 6.02 -5.91
N VAL A 7 -5.44 5.61 -5.63
CA VAL A 7 -4.83 5.77 -4.30
C VAL A 7 -4.78 7.25 -3.89
N SER A 8 -4.56 8.17 -4.84
CA SER A 8 -4.59 9.61 -4.57
C SER A 8 -5.99 10.18 -4.27
N GLN A 9 -7.04 9.37 -4.46
CA GLN A 9 -8.43 9.71 -4.18
C GLN A 9 -8.92 9.13 -2.85
N LEU A 10 -8.08 8.39 -2.12
CA LEU A 10 -8.45 7.88 -0.80
C LEU A 10 -8.69 9.03 0.17
N ASP A 11 -9.84 9.00 0.83
CA ASP A 11 -10.28 9.98 1.82
C ASP A 11 -9.68 9.65 3.19
N TYR A 12 -8.38 9.91 3.32
CA TYR A 12 -7.63 9.71 4.56
C TYR A 12 -6.52 10.77 4.71
N PRO A 13 -6.18 11.22 5.92
CA PRO A 13 -5.15 12.25 6.13
C PRO A 13 -3.80 11.84 5.52
N ARG A 14 -3.24 12.69 4.66
CA ARG A 14 -2.02 12.37 3.89
C ARG A 14 -0.79 12.16 4.76
N ASP A 15 -0.68 12.91 5.84
CA ASP A 15 0.37 12.80 6.86
C ASP A 15 0.34 11.45 7.61
N ARG A 16 -0.77 10.71 7.47
CA ARG A 16 -0.97 9.37 8.06
C ARG A 16 -0.94 8.26 7.01
N LEU A 17 -0.65 8.56 5.75
CA LEU A 17 -0.57 7.59 4.66
C LEU A 17 0.86 7.46 4.16
N GLN A 18 1.36 6.21 4.17
CA GLN A 18 2.51 5.80 3.38
C GLN A 18 1.99 4.93 2.23
N ILE A 19 2.36 5.26 0.99
CA ILE A 19 2.01 4.48 -0.20
C ILE A 19 3.24 3.73 -0.67
N GLN A 20 3.20 2.41 -0.67
CA GLN A 20 4.27 1.60 -1.24
C GLN A 20 3.81 0.95 -2.55
N VAL A 21 4.60 1.11 -3.59
CA VAL A 21 4.39 0.48 -4.88
C VAL A 21 5.41 -0.63 -5.04
N LEU A 22 4.94 -1.87 -5.03
CA LEU A 22 5.78 -3.05 -5.15
C LEU A 22 5.78 -3.50 -6.61
N ASP A 23 6.87 -3.27 -7.32
CA ASP A 23 6.97 -3.51 -8.76
C ASP A 23 8.00 -4.60 -9.09
N ASP A 24 7.49 -5.71 -9.64
CA ASP A 24 8.25 -6.87 -10.10
C ASP A 24 8.35 -6.93 -11.64
N SER A 25 7.89 -5.89 -12.35
CA SER A 25 7.92 -5.85 -13.81
C SER A 25 9.34 -5.65 -14.33
N THR A 26 9.71 -6.40 -15.37
CA THR A 26 11.01 -6.27 -16.05
C THR A 26 10.88 -5.65 -17.43
N ASP A 27 9.69 -5.13 -17.75
CA ASP A 27 9.32 -4.56 -19.04
C ASP A 27 9.04 -3.05 -18.91
N ASP A 28 8.52 -2.45 -19.99
CA ASP A 28 8.26 -1.01 -20.10
C ASP A 28 7.25 -0.49 -19.05
N THR A 29 6.54 -1.37 -18.34
CA THR A 29 5.61 -1.00 -17.26
C THR A 29 6.33 -0.35 -16.07
N ARG A 30 7.65 -0.53 -15.97
CA ARG A 30 8.49 0.09 -14.95
C ARG A 30 8.51 1.61 -15.06
N GLU A 31 8.68 2.17 -16.26
CA GLU A 31 8.75 3.62 -16.45
C GLU A 31 7.41 4.27 -16.09
N ILE A 32 6.30 3.65 -16.49
CA ILE A 32 4.95 4.09 -16.17
C ILE A 32 4.75 4.16 -14.65
N THR A 33 5.19 3.13 -13.94
CA THR A 33 5.06 3.04 -12.48
C THR A 33 5.95 4.09 -11.78
N ALA A 34 7.18 4.28 -12.27
CA ALA A 34 8.10 5.29 -11.77
C ALA A 34 7.54 6.71 -11.95
N ASN A 35 7.03 7.03 -13.13
CA ASN A 35 6.45 8.34 -13.44
C ASN A 35 5.22 8.62 -12.57
N CYS A 36 4.30 7.66 -12.45
CA CYS A 36 3.14 7.81 -11.57
C CYS A 36 3.54 8.03 -10.10
N ALA A 37 4.55 7.30 -9.61
CA ALA A 37 5.04 7.48 -8.25
C ALA A 37 5.70 8.86 -8.05
N ALA A 38 6.41 9.37 -9.05
CA ALA A 38 6.98 10.72 -9.04
C ALA A 38 5.89 11.79 -9.01
N GLU A 39 4.87 11.70 -9.88
CA GLU A 39 3.71 12.62 -9.90
C GLU A 39 3.00 12.69 -8.53
N LEU A 40 2.85 11.56 -7.85
CA LEU A 40 2.25 11.53 -6.52
C LEU A 40 3.12 12.22 -5.47
N ARG A 41 4.46 12.03 -5.53
CA ARG A 41 5.39 12.74 -4.63
C ARG A 41 5.34 14.24 -4.83
N GLU A 42 5.29 14.71 -6.08
CA GLU A 42 5.14 16.13 -6.42
C GLU A 42 3.84 16.74 -5.87
N ARG A 43 2.78 15.92 -5.80
CA ARG A 43 1.50 16.30 -5.17
C ARG A 43 1.51 16.25 -3.63
N GLY A 44 2.66 15.91 -3.03
CA GLY A 44 2.87 15.86 -1.58
C GLY A 44 2.42 14.56 -0.91
N PHE A 45 2.32 13.45 -1.64
CA PHE A 45 2.10 12.14 -1.04
C PHE A 45 3.42 11.48 -0.64
N ASP A 46 3.43 10.78 0.50
CA ASP A 46 4.54 9.92 0.90
C ASP A 46 4.47 8.59 0.13
N VAL A 47 5.24 8.50 -0.95
CA VAL A 47 5.23 7.35 -1.87
C VAL A 47 6.62 6.74 -1.94
N GLU A 48 6.71 5.43 -1.82
CA GLU A 48 7.93 4.64 -1.99
C GLU A 48 7.73 3.65 -3.16
N LEU A 49 8.68 3.61 -4.09
CA LEU A 49 8.68 2.62 -5.18
C LEU A 49 9.73 1.58 -4.84
N ILE A 50 9.30 0.36 -4.57
CA ILE A 50 10.16 -0.78 -4.25
C ILE A 50 10.16 -1.68 -5.48
N HIS A 51 11.18 -1.48 -6.33
CA HIS A 51 11.38 -2.29 -7.52
C HIS A 51 12.26 -3.50 -7.21
N ARG A 52 11.85 -4.69 -7.67
CA ARG A 52 12.62 -5.92 -7.53
C ARG A 52 12.90 -6.52 -8.90
N THR A 53 14.15 -6.86 -9.15
CA THR A 53 14.58 -7.56 -10.37
C THR A 53 14.53 -9.08 -10.23
N ASN A 54 14.45 -9.58 -8.99
CA ASN A 54 14.36 -11.01 -8.68
C ASN A 54 12.98 -11.33 -8.07
N ARG A 55 12.17 -12.11 -8.80
CA ARG A 55 10.80 -12.50 -8.42
C ARG A 55 10.73 -13.67 -7.42
N THR A 56 11.80 -13.92 -6.68
CA THR A 56 11.83 -14.94 -5.62
C THR A 56 10.70 -14.68 -4.62
N GLY A 57 9.92 -15.72 -4.32
CA GLY A 57 8.77 -15.65 -3.42
C GLY A 57 7.54 -14.91 -4.00
N PHE A 58 7.58 -14.48 -5.26
CA PHE A 58 6.47 -13.78 -5.94
C PHE A 58 5.84 -12.69 -5.05
N LYS A 59 4.52 -12.73 -4.86
CA LYS A 59 3.76 -11.79 -4.01
C LYS A 59 4.24 -11.79 -2.55
N ALA A 60 4.59 -12.95 -2.00
CA ALA A 60 5.05 -13.04 -0.61
C ALA A 60 6.40 -12.33 -0.41
N GLY A 61 7.32 -12.49 -1.36
CA GLY A 61 8.60 -11.78 -1.32
C GLY A 61 8.43 -10.26 -1.53
N ALA A 62 7.48 -9.83 -2.36
CA ALA A 62 7.21 -8.41 -2.57
C ALA A 62 6.73 -7.80 -1.26
N LEU A 63 5.77 -8.47 -0.64
CA LEU A 63 5.17 -8.05 0.61
C LEU A 63 6.19 -8.04 1.75
N GLU A 64 7.09 -9.03 1.84
CA GLU A 64 8.16 -9.05 2.83
C GLU A 64 9.02 -7.77 2.75
N ARG A 65 9.39 -7.35 1.53
CA ARG A 65 10.18 -6.13 1.32
C ARG A 65 9.40 -4.86 1.68
N GLY A 66 8.13 -4.79 1.32
CA GLY A 66 7.28 -3.65 1.69
C GLY A 66 7.06 -3.56 3.20
N LEU A 67 6.74 -4.68 3.84
CA LEU A 67 6.54 -4.76 5.29
C LEU A 67 7.78 -4.37 6.09
N ALA A 68 8.99 -4.60 5.56
CA ALA A 68 10.23 -4.21 6.22
C ALA A 68 10.40 -2.68 6.34
N THR A 69 9.82 -1.89 5.43
CA THR A 69 9.89 -0.42 5.43
C THR A 69 8.55 0.25 5.79
N ALA A 70 7.50 -0.54 6.02
CA ALA A 70 6.19 -0.04 6.41
C ALA A 70 6.24 0.60 7.80
N ARG A 71 5.72 1.83 7.90
CA ARG A 71 5.71 2.65 9.13
C ARG A 71 4.35 2.73 9.81
N GLY A 72 3.29 2.34 9.10
CA GLY A 72 1.92 2.39 9.60
C GLY A 72 1.62 1.30 10.63
N GLU A 73 0.66 1.58 11.51
CA GLU A 73 0.08 0.60 12.44
C GLU A 73 -0.76 -0.45 11.70
N PHE A 74 -1.35 -0.06 10.57
CA PHE A 74 -2.13 -0.91 9.69
C PHE A 74 -1.48 -0.97 8.31
N VAL A 75 -1.54 -2.15 7.70
CA VAL A 75 -1.05 -2.37 6.33
C VAL A 75 -2.21 -2.84 5.46
N CYS A 76 -2.58 -2.01 4.49
CA CYS A 76 -3.59 -2.35 3.48
C CYS A 76 -2.87 -2.82 2.21
N ILE A 77 -3.13 -4.05 1.79
CA ILE A 77 -2.56 -4.63 0.57
C ILE A 77 -3.62 -4.57 -0.52
N LEU A 78 -3.32 -3.89 -1.62
CA LEU A 78 -4.18 -3.79 -2.79
C LEU A 78 -3.51 -4.44 -3.99
N ASP A 79 -4.24 -5.27 -4.73
CA ASP A 79 -3.75 -5.83 -5.98
C ASP A 79 -3.71 -4.75 -7.09
N ALA A 80 -2.79 -4.91 -8.06
CA ALA A 80 -2.47 -3.91 -9.08
C ALA A 80 -3.65 -3.54 -10.00
N ASP A 81 -4.62 -4.43 -10.12
CA ASP A 81 -5.82 -4.33 -10.95
C ASP A 81 -7.05 -3.81 -10.18
N PHE A 82 -6.98 -3.73 -8.85
CA PHE A 82 -8.05 -3.26 -8.00
C PHE A 82 -8.11 -1.73 -7.95
N VAL A 83 -9.31 -1.16 -8.01
CA VAL A 83 -9.52 0.29 -7.88
C VAL A 83 -10.28 0.54 -6.58
N PRO A 84 -9.60 0.94 -5.48
CA PRO A 84 -10.25 1.13 -4.20
C PRO A 84 -11.26 2.29 -4.27
N PRO A 85 -12.43 2.17 -3.61
CA PRO A 85 -13.31 3.32 -3.43
C PRO A 85 -12.66 4.32 -2.45
N PRO A 86 -12.90 5.64 -2.60
CA PRO A 86 -12.29 6.68 -1.77
C PRO A 86 -12.40 6.44 -0.25
N HIS A 87 -13.52 5.91 0.20
CA HIS A 87 -13.83 5.72 1.62
C HIS A 87 -13.28 4.42 2.23
N LEU A 88 -12.51 3.63 1.47
CA LEU A 88 -12.02 2.30 1.89
C LEU A 88 -11.30 2.37 3.25
N LEU A 89 -10.29 3.23 3.37
CA LEU A 89 -9.45 3.26 4.56
C LEU A 89 -10.19 3.72 5.82
N ARG A 90 -11.06 4.75 5.72
CA ARG A 90 -11.87 5.17 6.87
C ARG A 90 -12.75 4.03 7.37
N LYS A 91 -13.56 3.45 6.48
CA LYS A 91 -14.43 2.33 6.87
C LYS A 91 -13.62 1.19 7.49
N THR A 92 -12.52 0.78 6.86
CA THR A 92 -11.72 -0.34 7.34
C THR A 92 -11.05 -0.06 8.69
N VAL A 93 -10.48 1.12 8.90
CA VAL A 93 -9.81 1.47 10.17
C VAL A 93 -10.82 1.66 11.29
N ASP A 94 -11.98 2.26 11.01
CA ASP A 94 -13.03 2.48 12.01
C ASP A 94 -13.48 1.16 12.68
N PHE A 95 -13.54 0.05 11.91
CA PHE A 95 -13.83 -1.29 12.45
C PHE A 95 -12.79 -1.79 13.47
N PHE A 96 -11.52 -1.37 13.39
CA PHE A 96 -10.49 -1.78 14.33
C PHE A 96 -10.43 -0.89 15.58
N THR A 97 -11.04 0.29 15.53
CA THR A 97 -11.15 1.20 16.66
C THR A 97 -12.39 0.95 17.52
N ASP A 98 -13.35 0.19 17.01
CA ASP A 98 -14.50 -0.31 17.78
C ASP A 98 -14.13 -1.66 18.44
N PRO A 99 -14.14 -1.80 19.78
CA PRO A 99 -13.69 -3.01 20.47
C PRO A 99 -14.50 -4.30 20.21
N GLY A 100 -15.45 -4.30 19.26
CA GLY A 100 -16.44 -5.36 19.07
C GLY A 100 -16.25 -6.33 17.88
N ASP A 101 -15.46 -6.02 16.84
CA ASP A 101 -15.58 -6.77 15.58
C ASP A 101 -14.24 -7.22 14.96
N VAL A 102 -13.85 -8.47 15.23
CA VAL A 102 -12.81 -9.18 14.45
C VAL A 102 -13.50 -9.89 13.29
N SER A 103 -13.71 -9.17 12.19
CA SER A 103 -14.18 -9.75 10.93
C SER A 103 -13.01 -9.91 9.94
N ARG A 104 -12.59 -11.16 9.74
CA ARG A 104 -11.51 -11.57 8.82
C ARG A 104 -11.91 -11.31 7.36
N TRP A 105 -11.25 -10.35 6.72
CA TRP A 105 -11.17 -10.23 5.25
C TRP A 105 -9.73 -10.49 4.80
N SER A 106 -9.58 -11.11 3.63
CA SER A 106 -8.32 -11.70 3.13
C SER A 106 -7.14 -10.73 3.16
N SER A 107 -6.22 -11.00 4.09
CA SER A 107 -4.88 -10.43 4.32
C SER A 107 -4.78 -8.94 4.69
N CYS A 108 -5.30 -8.57 5.86
CA CYS A 108 -4.81 -7.40 6.61
C CYS A 108 -4.18 -7.93 7.92
N SER A 109 -2.85 -7.91 8.02
CA SER A 109 -2.12 -8.33 9.22
C SER A 109 -1.73 -7.11 10.05
N ARG A 110 -2.18 -7.05 11.31
CA ARG A 110 -1.73 -6.06 12.30
C ARG A 110 -0.25 -6.34 12.63
N THR A 111 0.62 -5.37 12.42
CA THR A 111 2.04 -5.47 12.79
C THR A 111 2.18 -5.25 14.30
N ASN A 112 2.22 -6.34 15.07
CA ASN A 112 2.51 -6.26 16.50
C ASN A 112 4.03 -6.03 16.68
N ARG A 113 4.46 -4.77 16.67
CA ARG A 113 5.85 -4.41 16.98
C ARG A 113 5.99 -4.21 18.49
N ALA A 114 6.29 -5.29 19.20
CA ALA A 114 6.93 -5.17 20.51
C ALA A 114 8.33 -4.58 20.27
N LEU A 115 8.52 -3.31 20.63
CA LEU A 115 9.86 -2.72 20.73
C LEU A 115 10.55 -3.29 21.99
N PRO A 116 11.88 -3.46 21.97
CA PRO A 116 12.66 -4.07 23.05
C PRO A 116 12.64 -3.24 24.35
#